data_AF-A0A956KVU3-F1
#
_entry.id   AF-A0A956KVU3-F1
#
_cell.length_a   1.000
_cell.length_b   1.000
_cell.length_c   1.000
_cell.angle_alpha   90.00
_cell.angle_beta   90.00
_cell.angle_gamma   90.00
#
_symmetry.space_group_name_H-M   'P 1'
#
loop_
_entity.id
_entity.type
_entity.pdbx_description
1 polymer ?
#
loop_
_entity_poly.entity_id
_entity_poly.type
_entity_poly.pdbx_seq_one_letter_code
_entity_poly.pdbx_strand_id
1 'polypeptide(L)'
;MTSEVMATITSWVHDGPMERLRPIALPVALLFTAYSVWVVIQKGYTGFLTLAWQEPWAMQMLLDLTISLIAVTSVLVIDARRRGVAAWPWVLGTVLLGSVAPLWYLVLRPSSRA
;
A
#
# COMPACT_ATOMS: atom_id res chain seq x y z
N MET A 1 17.98 -37.14 -5.03
CA MET A 1 17.13 -36.07 -4.47
C MET A 1 15.69 -36.54 -4.53
N THR A 2 15.08 -36.81 -3.39
CA THR A 2 13.72 -37.37 -3.29
C THR A 2 12.67 -36.33 -3.67
N SER A 3 11.61 -36.77 -4.35
CA SER A 3 10.51 -35.96 -4.86
C SER A 3 9.83 -35.09 -3.78
N GLU A 4 9.86 -35.53 -2.52
CA GLU A 4 9.34 -34.79 -1.36
C GLU A 4 10.14 -33.51 -1.04
N VAL A 5 11.47 -33.56 -1.21
CA VAL A 5 12.34 -32.38 -0.99
C VAL A 5 12.08 -31.33 -2.08
N MET A 6 11.86 -31.77 -3.32
CA MET A 6 11.52 -30.87 -4.43
C MET A 6 10.12 -30.25 -4.27
N ALA A 7 9.12 -31.04 -3.85
CA ALA A 7 7.77 -30.54 -3.59
C ALA A 7 7.74 -29.52 -2.44
N THR A 8 8.48 -29.80 -1.36
CA THR A 8 8.63 -28.88 -0.22
C THR A 8 9.28 -27.59 -0.66
N ILE A 9 10.44 -27.62 -1.32
CA ILE A 9 11.13 -26.41 -1.82
C ILE A 9 10.23 -25.60 -2.77
N THR A 10 9.43 -26.27 -3.60
CA THR A 10 8.49 -25.60 -4.51
C THR A 10 7.37 -24.89 -3.76
N SER A 11 6.83 -25.45 -2.67
CA SER A 11 5.79 -24.78 -1.87
C SER A 11 6.30 -23.55 -1.12
N TRP A 12 7.55 -23.56 -0.61
CA TRP A 12 8.18 -22.36 -0.03
C TRP A 12 8.33 -21.23 -1.05
N VAL A 13 8.42 -21.57 -2.34
CA VAL A 13 8.54 -20.62 -3.45
C VAL A 13 7.16 -20.18 -3.98
N HIS A 14 6.12 -21.02 -3.84
CA HIS A 14 4.77 -20.77 -4.37
C HIS A 14 3.85 -20.01 -3.41
N ASP A 15 4.06 -20.14 -2.09
CA ASP A 15 3.38 -19.29 -1.11
C ASP A 15 4.00 -17.88 -1.17
N GLY A 16 3.54 -17.08 -2.12
CA GLY A 16 4.03 -15.71 -2.27
C GLY A 16 3.90 -14.95 -0.94
N PRO A 17 4.95 -14.25 -0.47
CA PRO A 17 4.96 -13.55 0.83
C PRO A 17 3.75 -12.61 1.03
N MET A 18 3.11 -12.20 -0.06
CA MET A 18 1.96 -11.30 -0.09
C MET A 18 0.62 -11.92 0.36
N GLU A 19 0.44 -13.26 0.32
CA GLU A 19 -0.77 -13.89 0.90
C GLU A 19 -0.79 -13.78 2.43
N ARG A 20 0.40 -13.82 3.07
CA ARG A 20 0.54 -13.59 4.51
C ARG A 20 0.24 -12.16 4.92
N LEU A 21 0.40 -11.19 4.01
CA LEU A 21 0.19 -9.77 4.31
C LEU A 21 -1.27 -9.33 4.21
N ARG A 22 -2.12 -10.04 3.46
CA ARG A 22 -3.55 -9.72 3.30
C ARG A 22 -4.33 -9.62 4.63
N PRO A 23 -4.23 -10.57 5.59
CA PRO A 23 -4.94 -10.46 6.86
C PRO A 23 -4.47 -9.29 7.74
N ILE A 24 -3.27 -8.75 7.48
CA ILE A 24 -2.75 -7.55 8.16
C ILE A 24 -3.18 -6.29 7.40
N ALA A 25 -3.09 -6.31 6.07
CA ALA A 25 -3.41 -5.17 5.21
C ALA A 25 -4.87 -4.74 5.33
N LEU A 26 -5.81 -5.69 5.43
CA LEU A 26 -7.25 -5.38 5.53
C LEU A 26 -7.61 -4.55 6.79
N PRO A 27 -7.31 -4.99 8.03
CA PRO A 27 -7.64 -4.19 9.21
C PRO A 27 -6.88 -2.87 9.24
N VAL A 28 -5.61 -2.85 8.77
CA VAL A 28 -4.83 -1.62 8.67
C VAL A 28 -5.48 -0.64 7.70
N ALA A 29 -5.90 -1.10 6.51
CA ALA A 29 -6.58 -0.28 5.52
C ALA A 29 -7.88 0.31 6.09
N LEU A 30 -8.72 -0.51 6.71
CA LEU A 30 -10.00 -0.07 7.27
C LEU A 30 -9.83 0.95 8.40
N LEU A 31 -9.02 0.63 9.40
CA LEU A 31 -8.81 1.49 10.57
C LEU A 31 -8.14 2.80 10.18
N PHE A 32 -7.10 2.73 9.34
CA PHE A 32 -6.39 3.93 8.89
C PHE A 32 -7.28 4.81 8.01
N THR A 33 -8.06 4.21 7.08
CA THR A 33 -9.02 4.98 6.26
C THR A 33 -10.05 5.68 7.14
N ALA A 34 -10.63 4.98 8.12
CA ALA A 34 -11.62 5.56 9.03
C ALA A 34 -11.02 6.73 9.84
N TYR A 35 -9.80 6.55 10.36
CA TYR A 35 -9.08 7.60 11.06
C TYR A 35 -8.78 8.80 10.14
N SER A 36 -8.29 8.57 8.93
CA SER A 36 -8.01 9.64 7.96
C SER A 36 -9.27 10.43 7.61
N VAL A 37 -10.40 9.77 7.38
CA VAL A 37 -11.69 10.43 7.13
C VAL A 37 -12.09 11.30 8.31
N TRP A 38 -12.00 10.78 9.53
CA TRP A 38 -12.31 11.54 10.74
C TRP A 38 -11.41 12.77 10.88
N VAL A 39 -10.09 12.64 10.67
CA VAL A 39 -9.16 13.79 10.72
C VAL A 39 -9.51 14.83 9.66
N VAL A 40 -9.82 14.42 8.44
CA VAL A 40 -10.19 15.35 7.35
C VAL A 40 -11.47 16.11 7.69
N ILE A 41 -12.48 15.46 8.29
CA ILE A 41 -13.71 16.12 8.74
C ILE A 41 -13.41 17.17 9.81
N GLN A 42 -12.50 16.87 10.75
CA GLN A 42 -12.24 17.74 11.91
C GLN A 42 -11.22 18.85 11.64
N LYS A 43 -10.23 18.60 10.78
CA LYS A 43 -9.05 19.48 10.58
C LYS A 43 -8.93 20.01 9.14
N GLY A 44 -9.84 19.60 8.27
CA GLY A 44 -9.78 19.91 6.84
C GLY A 44 -8.73 19.05 6.11
N TYR A 45 -8.88 18.96 4.80
CA TYR A 45 -8.02 18.11 3.96
C TYR A 45 -6.55 18.57 3.97
N THR A 46 -6.29 19.88 4.01
CA THR A 46 -4.93 20.45 3.93
C THR A 46 -4.30 20.78 5.29
N GLY A 47 -4.94 20.43 6.41
CA GLY A 47 -4.46 20.83 7.75
C GLY A 47 -3.05 20.33 8.09
N PHE A 48 -2.66 19.18 7.55
CA PHE A 48 -1.31 18.63 7.72
C PHE A 48 -0.23 19.44 6.99
N LEU A 49 -0.56 20.13 5.90
CA LEU A 49 0.39 20.97 5.16
C LEU A 49 0.77 22.20 5.99
N THR A 50 -0.21 22.80 6.67
CA THR A 50 0.05 23.92 7.60
C THR A 50 0.96 23.48 8.74
N LEU A 51 0.72 22.30 9.32
CA LEU A 51 1.56 21.74 10.36
C LEU A 51 3.00 21.47 9.87
N ALA A 52 3.13 20.85 8.69
CA ALA A 52 4.43 20.60 8.06
C ALA A 52 5.20 21.89 7.80
N TRP A 53 4.52 22.98 7.46
CA TRP A 53 5.17 24.27 7.23
C TRP A 53 5.67 24.96 8.52
N GLN A 54 5.01 24.70 9.64
CA GLN A 54 5.32 25.34 10.93
C GLN A 54 6.40 24.61 11.71
N GLU A 55 6.46 23.28 11.59
CA GLU A 55 7.35 22.43 12.39
C GLU A 55 8.32 21.63 11.50
N PRO A 56 9.66 21.85 11.61
CA PRO A 56 10.64 21.17 10.76
C PRO A 56 10.56 19.64 10.79
N TRP A 57 10.27 19.05 11.96
CA TRP A 57 10.07 17.60 12.07
C TRP A 57 8.83 17.12 11.34
N ALA A 58 7.74 17.91 11.35
CA ALA A 58 6.55 17.58 10.58
C ALA A 58 6.81 17.68 9.07
N MET A 59 7.62 18.65 8.63
CA MET A 59 8.08 18.73 7.24
C MET A 59 8.89 17.49 6.85
N GLN A 60 9.84 17.08 7.69
CA GLN A 60 10.65 15.89 7.42
C GLN A 60 9.78 14.63 7.32
N MET A 61 8.83 14.43 8.23
CA MET A 61 7.89 13.31 8.16
C MET A 61 7.04 13.32 6.88
N LEU A 62 6.60 14.50 6.42
CA LEU A 62 5.85 14.64 5.18
C LEU A 62 6.69 14.26 3.94
N LEU A 63 7.95 14.68 3.92
CA LEU A 63 8.88 14.33 2.84
C LEU A 63 9.19 12.83 2.84
N ASP A 64 9.47 12.24 4.00
CA ASP A 64 9.74 10.81 4.14
C ASP A 64 8.53 9.97 3.68
N LEU A 65 7.32 10.40 4.05
CA LEU A 65 6.08 9.78 3.58
C LEU A 65 5.96 9.90 2.06
N THR A 66 6.20 11.08 1.49
CA THR A 66 6.10 11.32 0.04
C THR A 66 7.07 10.42 -0.73
N ILE A 67 8.32 10.32 -0.28
CA ILE A 67 9.35 9.45 -0.89
C ILE A 67 8.91 7.97 -0.80
N SER A 68 8.41 7.55 0.36
CA SER A 68 7.90 6.20 0.55
C SER A 68 6.72 5.89 -0.38
N LEU A 69 5.80 6.83 -0.57
CA LEU A 69 4.67 6.67 -1.49
C LEU A 69 5.10 6.58 -2.94
N ILE A 70 6.12 7.33 -3.36
CA ILE A 70 6.70 7.22 -4.71
C ILE A 70 7.30 5.82 -4.91
N ALA A 71 8.08 5.32 -3.94
CA ALA A 71 8.68 3.99 -4.01
C ALA A 71 7.61 2.89 -4.08
N VAL A 72 6.62 2.92 -3.17
CA VAL A 72 5.53 1.94 -3.11
C VAL A 72 4.67 1.99 -4.37
N THR A 73 4.31 3.18 -4.85
CA THR A 73 3.49 3.33 -6.06
C THR A 73 4.24 2.86 -7.30
N SER A 74 5.57 3.03 -7.36
CA SER A 74 6.39 2.50 -8.47
C SER A 74 6.30 0.97 -8.53
N VAL A 75 6.41 0.30 -7.39
CA VAL A 75 6.25 -1.17 -7.29
C VAL A 75 4.83 -1.59 -7.66
N LEU A 76 3.82 -0.86 -7.18
CA LEU A 76 2.41 -1.09 -7.53
C LEU A 76 2.19 -1.01 -9.04
N VAL A 77 2.74 0.01 -9.70
CA VAL A 77 2.62 0.19 -11.15
C VAL A 77 3.27 -0.97 -11.91
N ILE A 78 4.45 -1.43 -11.49
CA ILE A 78 5.12 -2.58 -12.10
C ILE A 78 4.26 -3.84 -11.95
N ASP A 79 3.75 -4.09 -10.74
CA ASP A 79 2.90 -5.23 -10.43
C ASP A 79 1.56 -5.21 -11.21
N ALA A 80 0.91 -4.05 -11.30
CA ALA A 80 -0.32 -3.87 -12.07
C ALA A 80 -0.09 -4.15 -13.56
N ARG A 81 1.01 -3.64 -14.12
CA ARG A 81 1.39 -3.89 -15.53
C ARG A 81 1.67 -5.36 -15.79
N ARG A 82 2.38 -6.05 -14.89
CA ARG A 82 2.64 -7.50 -15.00
C ARG A 82 1.36 -8.32 -15.02
N ARG A 83 0.30 -7.86 -14.35
CA ARG A 83 -1.01 -8.51 -14.31
C ARG A 83 -1.99 -8.03 -15.40
N GLY A 84 -1.57 -7.12 -16.27
CA GLY A 84 -2.45 -6.55 -17.30
C GLY A 84 -3.62 -5.71 -16.75
N VAL A 85 -3.53 -5.20 -15.52
CA VAL A 85 -4.57 -4.35 -14.90
C VAL A 85 -4.17 -2.88 -14.93
N ALA A 86 -5.18 -1.99 -14.97
CA ALA A 86 -4.96 -0.56 -15.00
C ALA A 86 -4.31 -0.06 -13.69
N ALA A 87 -3.13 0.56 -13.79
CA ALA A 87 -2.41 1.11 -12.63
C ALA A 87 -2.87 2.54 -12.27
N TRP A 88 -3.41 3.29 -13.22
CA TRP A 88 -3.70 4.72 -13.07
C TRP A 88 -4.68 5.08 -11.93
N PRO A 89 -5.73 4.28 -11.60
CA PRO A 89 -6.64 4.63 -10.50
C PRO A 89 -5.91 4.66 -9.16
N TRP A 90 -4.95 3.75 -9.00
CA TRP A 90 -4.14 3.61 -7.79
C TRP A 90 -3.10 4.70 -7.68
N VAL A 91 -2.49 5.11 -8.80
CA VAL A 91 -1.57 6.26 -8.82
C VAL A 91 -2.31 7.55 -8.42
N LEU A 92 -3.45 7.82 -9.05
CA LEU A 92 -4.28 8.99 -8.71
C LEU A 92 -4.76 8.92 -7.26
N GLY A 93 -5.20 7.74 -6.82
CA GLY A 93 -5.57 7.49 -5.44
C GLY A 93 -4.43 7.78 -4.47
N THR A 94 -3.18 7.41 -4.78
CA THR A 94 -2.03 7.70 -3.91
C THR A 94 -1.77 9.21 -3.80
N VAL A 95 -1.92 9.95 -4.90
CA VAL A 95 -1.71 11.40 -4.89
C VAL A 95 -2.76 12.12 -4.04
N LEU A 96 -4.02 11.64 -4.07
CA LEU A 96 -5.13 12.28 -3.36
C LEU A 96 -5.35 11.75 -1.94
N LEU A 97 -5.02 10.49 -1.67
CA LEU A 97 -5.35 9.82 -0.41
C LEU A 97 -4.12 9.27 0.31
N GLY A 98 -2.92 9.46 -0.25
CA GLY A 98 -1.68 8.95 0.31
C GLY A 98 -1.65 7.42 0.32
N SER A 99 -1.22 6.84 1.45
CA SER A 99 -1.04 5.39 1.63
C SER A 99 -2.36 4.60 1.62
N VAL A 100 -3.52 5.26 1.67
CA VAL A 100 -4.83 4.59 1.59
C VAL A 100 -4.96 3.82 0.28
N ALA A 101 -4.57 4.39 -0.87
CA ALA A 101 -4.75 3.72 -2.15
C ALA A 101 -3.86 2.47 -2.32
N PRO A 102 -2.55 2.49 -1.99
CA PRO A 102 -1.72 1.28 -2.00
C PRO A 102 -2.21 0.19 -1.05
N LEU A 103 -2.74 0.55 0.13
CA LEU A 103 -3.32 -0.42 1.07
C LEU A 103 -4.55 -1.12 0.47
N TRP A 104 -5.47 -0.36 -0.12
CA TRP A 104 -6.63 -0.93 -0.79
C TRP A 104 -6.27 -1.75 -2.03
N TYR A 105 -5.22 -1.38 -2.76
CA TYR A 105 -4.70 -2.20 -3.85
C TYR A 105 -4.26 -3.58 -3.38
N LEU A 106 -3.55 -3.66 -2.24
CA LEU A 106 -3.12 -4.93 -1.67
C LEU A 106 -4.29 -5.81 -1.20
N VAL A 107 -5.41 -5.19 -0.80
CA VAL A 107 -6.63 -5.89 -0.40
C VAL A 107 -7.40 -6.40 -1.62
N LEU A 108 -7.54 -5.58 -2.67
CA LEU A 108 -8.37 -5.87 -3.84
C LEU A 108 -7.65 -6.66 -4.92
N ARG A 109 -6.32 -6.75 -4.90
CA ARG A 109 -5.57 -7.59 -5.84
C ARG A 109 -6.02 -9.06 -5.72
N PRO A 110 -6.32 -9.76 -6.83
CA PRO A 110 -6.56 -11.19 -6.81
C PRO A 110 -5.34 -11.95 -6.29
N SER A 111 -5.55 -12.88 -5.34
CA SER A 111 -4.56 -13.91 -5.01
C SER A 111 -4.37 -14.80 -6.23
N SER A 112 -3.13 -15.09 -6.63
CA SER A 112 -2.85 -16.05 -7.72
C SER A 112 -3.07 -17.50 -7.26
N ARG A 113 -4.29 -17.82 -6.81
CA ARG A 113 -4.73 -19.20 -6.67
C ARG A 113 -5.49 -19.56 -7.95
N ALA A 114 -4.78 -20.19 -8.87
CA ALA A 114 -5.34 -21.02 -9.94
C ALA A 114 -4.75 -22.43 -9.74
#